data_AF-A0A1M5QE81-F1
#
_entry.id   AF-A0A1M5QE81-F1
#
_cell.length_a   1.000
_cell.length_b   1.000
_cell.length_c   1.000
_cell.angle_alpha   90.00
_cell.angle_beta   90.00
_cell.angle_gamma   90.00
#
_symmetry.space_group_name_H-M   'P 1'
#
loop_
_entity.id
_entity.type
_entity.pdbx_description
1 polymer ?
#
loop_
_entity_poly.entity_id
_entity_poly.type
_entity_poly.pdbx_seq_one_letter_code
_entity_poly.pdbx_strand_id
1 'polypeptide(L)' 'MQIVSREDIETITIAINEFIGANEVSSKESIPIEFLKHLRKVNLKIEDGVLFNELCDLLEKKLIIKD' A
#
# COMPACT_ATOMS: atom_id res chain seq x y z
N MET A 1 12.84 -1.95 -10.75
CA MET A 1 11.78 -2.21 -9.78
C MET A 1 12.41 -2.91 -8.59
N GLN A 2 12.51 -2.22 -7.47
CA GLN A 2 13.02 -2.77 -6.22
C GLN A 2 11.96 -3.70 -5.63
N ILE A 3 12.37 -4.91 -5.28
CA ILE A 3 11.51 -5.87 -4.58
C ILE A 3 11.67 -5.58 -3.09
N VAL A 4 10.55 -5.43 -2.38
CA VAL A 4 10.52 -5.22 -0.93
C VAL A 4 9.84 -6.40 -0.25
N SER A 5 10.46 -6.85 0.81
CA SER A 5 10.02 -7.95 1.66
C SER A 5 9.58 -7.42 3.02
N ARG A 6 9.18 -8.32 3.92
CA ARG A 6 8.79 -7.95 5.30
C ARG A 6 9.94 -7.29 6.08
N GLU A 7 11.19 -7.53 5.70
CA GLU A 7 12.36 -6.94 6.36
C GLU A 7 12.53 -5.45 5.99
N ASP A 8 11.99 -5.01 4.87
CA ASP A 8 12.08 -3.64 4.35
C ASP A 8 11.02 -2.70 4.97
N ILE A 9 10.84 -2.79 6.29
CA ILE A 9 9.76 -2.11 7.03
C ILE A 9 9.76 -0.60 6.80
N GLU A 10 10.95 0.02 6.78
CA GLU A 10 11.10 1.46 6.56
C GLU A 10 10.58 1.87 5.18
N THR A 11 11.00 1.18 4.13
CA THR A 11 10.55 1.40 2.75
C THR A 11 9.05 1.19 2.61
N ILE A 12 8.51 0.12 3.21
CA ILE A 12 7.08 -0.17 3.21
C ILE A 12 6.29 0.94 3.92
N THR A 13 6.79 1.41 5.07
CA THR A 13 6.14 2.47 5.85
C THR A 13 6.10 3.78 5.08
N ILE A 14 7.19 4.14 4.40
CA ILE A 14 7.24 5.34 3.54
C ILE A 14 6.20 5.21 2.41
N ALA A 15 6.19 4.09 1.69
CA ALA A 15 5.25 3.88 0.58
C ALA A 15 3.78 3.93 1.04
N ILE A 16 3.46 3.42 2.23
CA ILE A 16 2.11 3.49 2.81
C ILE A 16 1.73 4.93 3.12
N ASN A 17 2.61 5.70 3.77
CA ASN A 17 2.33 7.09 4.13
C ASN A 17 2.19 7.97 2.88
N GLU A 18 3.05 7.77 1.88
CA GLU A 18 2.94 8.43 0.57
C GLU A 18 1.63 8.09 -0.12
N PHE A 19 1.25 6.80 -0.12
CA PHE A 19 -0.02 6.37 -0.69
C PHE A 19 -1.22 7.07 -0.05
N ILE A 20 -1.27 7.09 1.29
CA ILE A 20 -2.34 7.75 2.07
C ILE A 20 -2.39 9.25 1.80
N GLY A 21 -1.24 9.91 1.68
CA GLY A 21 -1.18 11.36 1.45
C GLY A 21 -1.47 11.77 0.00
N ALA A 22 -1.21 10.90 -0.97
CA ALA A 22 -1.26 11.26 -2.39
C ALA A 22 -2.50 10.75 -3.14
N ASN A 23 -3.26 9.79 -2.60
CA ASN A 23 -4.38 9.16 -3.30
C ASN A 23 -5.68 9.29 -2.51
N GLU A 24 -6.72 9.81 -3.17
CA GLU A 24 -8.09 9.71 -2.67
C GLU A 24 -8.63 8.31 -2.95
N VAL A 25 -8.73 7.50 -1.91
CA VAL A 25 -9.36 6.18 -1.98
C VAL A 25 -10.85 6.34 -1.72
N SER A 26 -11.67 6.11 -2.75
CA SER A 26 -13.12 6.27 -2.68
C SER A 26 -13.86 5.04 -2.14
N SER A 27 -13.22 3.88 -2.12
CA SER A 27 -13.79 2.65 -1.54
C SER A 27 -12.71 1.65 -1.12
N LYS A 28 -13.01 0.76 -0.17
CA LYS A 28 -12.13 -0.35 0.21
C LYS A 28 -11.72 -1.23 -0.97
N GLU A 29 -12.66 -1.46 -1.88
CA GLU A 29 -12.47 -2.32 -3.06
C GLU A 29 -11.44 -1.74 -4.04
N SER A 30 -11.23 -0.42 -4.00
CA SER A 30 -10.25 0.27 -4.83
C SER A 30 -8.81 0.21 -4.28
N ILE A 31 -8.64 -0.07 -2.98
CA ILE A 31 -7.32 -0.05 -2.29
C ILE A 31 -6.29 -0.94 -2.99
N PRO A 32 -6.56 -2.22 -3.29
CA PRO A 32 -5.53 -3.09 -3.88
C PRO A 32 -5.05 -2.57 -5.24
N ILE A 33 -5.98 -2.10 -6.07
CA ILE A 33 -5.67 -1.62 -7.43
C ILE A 33 -4.90 -0.30 -7.36
N GLU A 34 -5.34 0.65 -6.54
CA GLU A 34 -4.67 1.94 -6.40
C GLU A 34 -3.31 1.81 -5.72
N PHE A 35 -3.19 0.92 -4.73
CA PHE A 35 -1.90 0.67 -4.08
C PHE A 35 -0.90 0.00 -5.03
N LEU A 36 -1.33 -0.96 -5.86
CA LEU A 36 -0.48 -1.53 -6.93
C LEU A 36 -0.03 -0.46 -7.95
N LYS A 37 -0.93 0.43 -8.35
CA LYS A 37 -0.57 1.55 -9.24
C LYS A 37 0.46 2.47 -8.58
N HIS A 38 0.29 2.78 -7.30
CA HIS A 38 1.23 3.60 -6.54
C HIS A 38 2.61 2.94 -6.44
N LEU A 39 2.68 1.68 -6.01
CA LEU A 39 3.93 0.91 -5.94
C LEU A 39 4.67 0.92 -7.28
N ARG A 40 3.95 0.74 -8.40
CA ARG A 40 4.54 0.83 -9.74
C ARG A 40 5.10 2.23 -10.05
N LYS A 41 4.41 3.30 -9.65
CA LYS A 41 4.87 4.69 -9.83
C LYS A 41 6.17 4.95 -9.07
N VAL A 42 6.31 4.40 -7.86
CA VAL A 42 7.53 4.53 -7.03
C VAL A 42 8.56 3.43 -7.29
N ASN A 43 8.39 2.65 -8.37
CA ASN A 43 9.31 1.57 -8.78
C ASN A 43 9.53 0.47 -7.71
N LEU A 44 8.51 0.20 -6.89
CA LEU A 44 8.48 -0.86 -5.87
C LEU A 44 7.60 -2.04 -6.30
N LYS A 45 7.93 -3.23 -5.79
CA LYS A 45 7.12 -4.44 -5.88
C LYS A 45 7.17 -5.18 -4.54
N ILE A 46 6.01 -5.51 -3.96
CA ILE A 46 5.96 -6.38 -2.80
C ILE A 46 6.33 -7.81 -3.23
N GLU A 47 7.24 -8.45 -2.50
CA GLU A 47 7.74 -9.79 -2.80
C GLU A 47 6.64 -10.85 -2.76
N ASP A 48 5.79 -10.77 -1.74
CA ASP A 48 4.81 -11.80 -1.40
C ASP A 48 3.36 -11.27 -1.39
N GLY A 49 2.45 -12.12 -1.86
CA GLY A 49 1.02 -11.84 -1.91
C GLY A 49 0.37 -11.78 -0.52
N VAL A 50 0.87 -12.53 0.47
CA VAL A 50 0.35 -12.45 1.85
C VAL A 50 0.69 -11.09 2.45
N LEU A 51 1.96 -10.68 2.34
CA LEU A 51 2.38 -9.34 2.77
C LEU A 51 1.56 -8.25 2.07
N PHE A 52 1.36 -8.33 0.76
CA PHE A 52 0.55 -7.35 0.04
C PHE A 52 -0.88 -7.24 0.58
N ASN A 53 -1.53 -8.37 0.86
CA ASN A 53 -2.88 -8.39 1.43
C ASN A 53 -2.91 -7.79 2.84
N GLU A 54 -1.95 -8.13 3.71
CA GLU A 54 -1.84 -7.53 5.05
C GLU A 54 -1.68 -6.00 4.99
N LEU A 55 -0.92 -5.49 4.02
CA LEU A 55 -0.77 -4.05 3.82
C LEU A 55 -2.07 -3.41 3.32
N CYS A 56 -2.84 -4.08 2.47
CA CYS A 56 -4.15 -3.60 2.03
C CYS A 56 -5.14 -3.54 3.20
N ASP A 57 -5.18 -4.56 4.06
CA ASP A 57 -6.02 -4.57 5.27
C ASP A 57 -5.65 -3.42 6.23
N LEU A 58 -4.34 -3.12 6.35
CA LEU A 58 -3.85 -2.00 7.14
C LEU A 58 -4.25 -0.64 6.54
N LEU A 59 -4.18 -0.51 5.22
CA LEU A 59 -4.64 0.67 4.50
C LEU A 59 -6.15 0.87 4.66
N GLU A 60 -6.94 -0.20 4.56
CA GLU A 60 -8.39 -0.16 4.79
C GLU A 60 -8.71 0.40 6.17
N LYS A 61 -8.06 -0.13 7.22
CA LYS A 61 -8.20 0.38 8.58
C LYS A 61 -7.79 1.85 8.69
N LYS A 62 -6.68 2.27 8.08
CA LYS A 62 -6.21 3.66 8.21
C LYS A 62 -7.07 4.68 7.45
N LEU A 63 -7.66 4.29 6.32
CA LEU A 63 -8.40 5.19 5.44
C LEU A 63 -9.89 5.23 5.75
N ILE A 64 -10.47 4.11 6.20
CA ILE A 64 -11.94 3.93 6.35
C ILE A 64 -12.41 4.05 7.81
N ILE A 65 -11.52 4.28 8.79
CA ILE A 65 -11.91 4.71 10.16
C ILE A 65 -12.49 6.16 10.17
N LYS A 66 -12.88 6.72 9.02
CA LYS A 66 -13.48 8.05 8.88
C LYS A 66 -14.96 8.03 8.44
N ASP A 67 -15.69 6.94 8.70
CA ASP A 67 -17.16 6.94 8.70
C ASP A 67 -17.71 6.85 10.13
#